data_AF-A0A248TNB6-F1
#
_entry.id   AF-A0A248TNB6-F1
#
_cell.length_a   1.000
_cell.length_b   1.000
_cell.length_c   1.000
_cell.angle_alpha   90.00
_cell.angle_beta   90.00
_cell.angle_gamma   90.00
#
_symmetry.space_group_name_H-M   'P 1'
#
loop_
_entity.id
_entity.type
_entity.pdbx_description
1 polymer ?
#
loop_
_entity_poly.entity_id
_entity_poly.type
_entity_poly.pdbx_seq_one_letter_code
_entity_poly.pdbx_strand_id
1 'polypeptide(L)'
;MKKMLILLFFALLLSFVSTVSAQGLPQVELFDVEVNDVVKKRPPNEQIQQEATSILQSINGIYVKINPMPKDGYMVRIPLAPSLTVKNKWFNDFINEMVLIIPEEEEPYIMLLDDENHPHFLIAQRDFYQIVTLIIGESNSLR
;
A
#
# COMPACT_ATOMS: atom_id res chain seq x y z
N MET A 1 52.71 5.72 -24.19
CA MET A 1 51.86 6.59 -23.34
C MET A 1 50.39 6.61 -23.76
N LYS A 2 50.05 6.87 -25.05
CA LYS A 2 48.65 6.92 -25.54
C LYS A 2 47.79 5.66 -25.26
N LYS A 3 48.36 4.46 -25.41
CA LYS A 3 47.68 3.18 -25.11
C LYS A 3 47.37 3.00 -23.61
N MET A 4 48.21 3.54 -22.74
CA MET A 4 48.03 3.50 -21.29
C MET A 4 46.94 4.48 -20.83
N LEU A 5 46.83 5.64 -21.50
CA LEU A 5 45.75 6.60 -21.28
C LEU A 5 44.38 6.03 -21.68
N ILE A 6 44.31 5.26 -22.77
CA ILE A 6 43.06 4.61 -23.23
C ILE A 6 42.59 3.56 -22.24
N LEU A 7 43.52 2.74 -21.70
CA LEU A 7 43.19 1.74 -20.67
C LEU A 7 42.70 2.39 -19.37
N LEU A 8 43.33 3.50 -18.97
CA LEU A 8 42.90 4.25 -17.78
C LEU A 8 41.51 4.87 -17.98
N PHE A 9 41.22 5.37 -19.19
CA PHE A 9 39.92 5.92 -19.54
C PHE A 9 38.84 4.82 -19.58
N PHE A 10 39.18 3.63 -20.09
CA PHE A 10 38.26 2.49 -20.11
C PHE A 10 37.98 1.94 -18.71
N ALA A 11 38.98 1.91 -17.82
CA ALA A 11 38.80 1.55 -16.42
C ALA A 11 37.92 2.56 -15.67
N LEU A 12 38.06 3.86 -15.97
CA LEU A 12 37.24 4.93 -15.39
C LEU A 12 35.77 4.87 -15.86
N LEU A 13 35.52 4.39 -17.08
CA LEU A 13 34.16 4.19 -17.59
C LEU A 13 33.42 3.04 -16.88
N LEU A 14 34.14 2.00 -16.45
CA LEU A 14 33.56 0.85 -15.74
C LEU A 14 33.19 1.17 -14.28
N SER A 15 33.72 2.24 -13.69
CA SER A 15 33.33 2.68 -12.34
C SER A 15 31.97 3.39 -12.25
N PHE A 16 31.31 3.68 -13.38
CA PHE A 16 29.98 4.32 -13.40
C PHE A 16 28.81 3.33 -13.50
N VAL A 17 29.04 2.04 -13.24
CA VAL A 17 27.93 1.07 -13.18
C VAL A 17 27.17 1.27 -11.88
N SER A 18 26.20 2.17 -11.90
CA SER A 18 25.23 2.31 -10.83
C SER A 18 24.41 1.03 -10.74
N THR A 19 24.53 0.27 -9.65
CA THR A 19 23.57 -0.79 -9.34
C THR A 19 22.24 -0.12 -9.02
N VAL A 20 21.35 -0.01 -10.01
CA VAL A 20 19.95 0.28 -9.74
C VAL A 20 19.42 -0.89 -8.92
N SER A 21 19.30 -0.68 -7.62
CA SER A 21 18.53 -1.57 -6.76
C SER A 21 17.10 -1.55 -7.30
N ALA A 22 16.70 -2.63 -7.96
CA ALA A 22 15.29 -2.87 -8.20
C ALA A 22 14.66 -3.03 -6.81
N GLN A 23 14.09 -1.93 -6.29
CA GLN A 23 13.12 -2.05 -5.21
C GLN A 23 12.13 -3.13 -5.67
N GLY A 24 12.02 -4.22 -4.91
CA GLY A 24 11.18 -5.35 -5.29
C GLY A 24 9.79 -4.86 -5.68
N LEU A 25 9.16 -5.52 -6.66
CA LEU A 25 7.83 -5.15 -7.13
C LEU A 25 6.91 -4.92 -5.91
N PRO A 26 6.18 -3.78 -5.84
CA PRO A 26 5.31 -3.48 -4.71
C PRO A 26 4.39 -4.66 -4.41
N GLN A 27 4.39 -5.13 -3.16
CA GLN A 27 3.59 -6.26 -2.73
C GLN A 27 2.40 -5.78 -1.91
N VAL A 28 1.32 -6.56 -1.93
CA VAL A 28 0.28 -6.45 -0.93
C VAL A 28 0.83 -7.05 0.36
N GLU A 29 0.83 -6.29 1.44
CA GLU A 29 1.41 -6.66 2.73
C GLU A 29 0.32 -6.68 3.80
N LEU A 30 0.22 -7.79 4.54
CA LEU A 30 -0.60 -7.93 5.73
C LEU A 30 0.31 -7.73 6.95
N PHE A 31 0.08 -6.65 7.67
CA PHE A 31 0.73 -6.32 8.93
C PHE A 31 -0.19 -6.68 10.08
N ASP A 32 0.34 -7.43 11.04
CA ASP A 32 -0.32 -7.81 12.28
C ASP A 32 0.11 -6.82 13.38
N VAL A 33 -0.86 -6.13 13.98
CA VAL A 33 -0.59 -5.00 14.90
C VAL A 33 -0.02 -5.51 16.22
N GLU A 34 -0.46 -6.67 16.68
CA GLU A 34 -0.05 -7.33 17.91
C GLU A 34 1.40 -7.82 17.83
N VAL A 35 1.75 -8.45 16.71
CA VAL A 35 3.11 -8.95 16.46
C VAL A 35 4.04 -7.82 15.98
N ASN A 36 3.47 -6.72 15.49
CA ASN A 36 4.17 -5.56 14.96
C ASN A 36 5.12 -5.95 13.79
N ASP A 37 4.65 -6.82 12.90
CA ASP A 37 5.40 -7.27 11.73
C ASP A 37 4.50 -7.63 10.53
N VAL A 38 5.09 -7.68 9.34
CA VAL A 38 4.42 -8.15 8.12
C VAL A 38 4.37 -9.68 8.11
N VAL A 39 3.20 -10.23 8.44
CA VAL A 39 2.97 -11.68 8.54
C VAL A 39 2.69 -12.34 7.19
N LYS A 40 2.33 -11.56 6.15
CA LYS A 40 2.07 -12.10 4.82
C LYS A 40 2.40 -11.08 3.73
N LYS A 41 2.97 -11.56 2.62
CA LYS A 41 3.13 -10.77 1.40
C LYS A 41 2.60 -11.52 0.19
N ARG A 42 2.07 -10.81 -0.79
CA ARG A 42 1.65 -11.38 -2.08
C ARG A 42 1.75 -10.37 -3.22
N PRO A 43 1.93 -10.84 -4.47
CA PRO A 43 1.87 -9.96 -5.61
C PRO A 43 0.47 -9.33 -5.72
N PRO A 44 0.37 -8.06 -6.17
CA PRO A 44 -0.89 -7.48 -6.59
C PRO A 44 -1.52 -8.32 -7.70
N ASN A 45 -2.84 -8.42 -7.71
CA ASN A 45 -3.59 -9.08 -8.79
C ASN A 45 -4.82 -8.25 -9.17
N GLU A 46 -5.40 -8.55 -10.33
CA GLU A 46 -6.52 -7.77 -10.87
C GLU A 46 -7.73 -7.74 -9.94
N GLN A 47 -8.03 -8.84 -9.23
CA GLN A 47 -9.17 -8.90 -8.31
C GLN A 47 -8.99 -7.96 -7.11
N ILE A 48 -7.78 -7.93 -6.53
CA ILE A 48 -7.46 -7.01 -5.43
C ILE A 48 -7.51 -5.55 -5.93
N GLN A 49 -6.99 -5.26 -7.13
CA GLN A 49 -7.02 -3.90 -7.70
C GLN A 49 -8.46 -3.43 -7.97
N GLN A 50 -9.31 -4.29 -8.53
CA GLN A 50 -10.72 -4.00 -8.80
C GLN A 50 -11.49 -3.75 -7.51
N GLU A 51 -11.27 -4.57 -6.49
CA GLU A 51 -11.94 -4.40 -5.20
C GLU A 51 -11.48 -3.13 -4.48
N ALA A 52 -10.17 -2.88 -4.45
CA ALA A 52 -9.60 -1.64 -3.89
C ALA A 52 -10.18 -0.40 -4.60
N THR A 53 -10.21 -0.41 -5.93
CA THR A 53 -10.81 0.68 -6.73
C THR A 53 -12.27 0.91 -6.36
N SER A 54 -13.04 -0.17 -6.22
CA SER A 54 -14.47 -0.09 -5.91
C SER A 54 -14.73 0.45 -4.50
N ILE A 55 -13.90 0.05 -3.54
CA ILE A 55 -13.93 0.58 -2.16
C ILE A 55 -13.65 2.08 -2.19
N LEU A 56 -12.59 2.52 -2.86
CA LEU A 56 -12.21 3.94 -2.97
C LEU A 56 -13.31 4.79 -3.61
N GLN A 57 -14.00 4.25 -4.61
CA GLN A 57 -15.15 4.93 -5.24
C GLN A 57 -16.35 5.07 -4.31
N SER A 58 -16.44 4.26 -3.26
CA SER A 58 -17.53 4.26 -2.29
C SER A 58 -17.24 5.06 -1.01
N ILE A 59 -16.12 5.79 -0.97
CA ILE A 59 -15.76 6.67 0.16
C ILE A 59 -16.90 7.67 0.41
N ASN A 60 -17.43 7.66 1.63
CA ASN A 60 -18.62 8.42 2.00
C ASN A 60 -18.48 9.21 3.30
N GLY A 61 -17.31 9.18 3.97
CA GLY A 61 -17.03 9.98 5.14
C GLY A 61 -15.57 10.00 5.57
N ILE A 62 -15.30 10.80 6.60
CA ILE A 62 -14.02 10.85 7.33
C ILE A 62 -14.16 9.96 8.56
N TYR A 63 -13.14 9.16 8.86
CA TYR A 63 -13.04 8.42 10.11
C TYR A 63 -12.48 9.36 11.20
N VAL A 64 -13.26 9.63 12.24
CA VAL A 64 -12.94 10.62 13.28
C VAL A 64 -12.60 9.93 14.58
N LYS A 65 -11.31 9.82 14.88
CA LYS A 65 -10.78 9.35 16.18
C LYS A 65 -9.54 10.13 16.53
N ILE A 66 -9.37 10.44 17.82
CA ILE A 66 -8.21 11.20 18.32
C ILE A 66 -6.89 10.46 18.00
N ASN A 67 -6.90 9.13 18.12
CA ASN A 67 -5.81 8.28 17.68
C ASN A 67 -6.36 7.26 16.66
N PRO A 68 -6.17 7.50 15.35
CA PRO A 68 -6.71 6.66 14.29
C PRO A 68 -5.85 5.43 14.00
N MET A 69 -4.72 5.23 14.70
CA MET A 69 -3.98 3.99 14.63
C MET A 69 -4.66 2.91 15.48
N PRO A 70 -4.85 1.70 14.92
CA PRO A 70 -5.44 0.59 15.67
C PRO A 70 -4.48 0.12 16.77
N LYS A 71 -5.02 -0.48 17.83
CA LYS A 71 -4.22 -1.11 18.90
C LYS A 71 -4.05 -2.62 18.70
N ASP A 72 -4.90 -3.19 17.87
CA ASP A 72 -5.09 -4.60 17.59
C ASP A 72 -5.56 -4.79 16.14
N GLY A 73 -5.60 -6.03 15.69
CA GLY A 73 -6.06 -6.45 14.38
C GLY A 73 -4.99 -6.28 13.28
N TYR A 74 -5.46 -5.99 12.07
CA TYR A 74 -4.64 -6.04 10.86
C TYR A 74 -4.60 -4.72 10.11
N MET A 75 -3.45 -4.42 9.52
CA MET A 75 -3.31 -3.38 8.50
C MET A 75 -2.88 -4.02 7.19
N VAL A 76 -3.55 -3.67 6.10
CA VAL A 76 -3.29 -4.24 4.79
C VAL A 76 -2.86 -3.15 3.82
N ARG A 77 -1.57 -3.12 3.48
CA ARG A 77 -1.02 -2.21 2.49
C ARG A 77 -1.24 -2.77 1.10
N ILE A 78 -1.93 -2.01 0.26
CA ILE A 78 -2.28 -2.40 -1.10
C ILE A 78 -1.71 -1.34 -2.05
N PRO A 79 -0.63 -1.65 -2.80
CA PRO A 79 -0.15 -0.77 -3.85
C PRO A 79 -1.17 -0.72 -4.99
N LEU A 80 -1.39 0.46 -5.55
CA LEU A 80 -2.31 0.71 -6.66
C LEU A 80 -1.50 0.84 -7.95
N ALA A 81 -1.77 -0.05 -8.91
CA ALA A 81 -1.04 -0.11 -10.16
C ALA A 81 -2.03 -0.32 -11.34
N PRO A 82 -2.34 0.73 -12.13
CA PRO A 82 -1.81 2.09 -12.01
C PRO A 82 -2.35 2.81 -10.76
N SER A 83 -1.64 3.84 -10.35
CA SER A 83 -2.12 4.81 -9.36
C SER A 83 -3.47 5.41 -9.77
N LEU A 84 -4.27 5.82 -8.79
CA LEU A 84 -5.65 6.25 -9.00
C LEU A 84 -5.85 7.68 -8.53
N THR A 85 -6.62 8.46 -9.27
CA THR A 85 -7.14 9.74 -8.77
C THR A 85 -8.46 9.49 -8.05
N VAL A 86 -8.50 9.79 -6.75
CA VAL A 86 -9.73 9.79 -5.96
C VAL A 86 -10.22 11.23 -5.85
N LYS A 87 -11.40 11.49 -6.39
CA LYS A 87 -12.00 12.83 -6.40
C LYS A 87 -13.42 12.79 -5.87
N ASN A 88 -13.57 13.12 -4.60
CA ASN A 88 -14.86 13.26 -3.93
C ASN A 88 -14.79 14.40 -2.89
N LYS A 89 -15.87 14.59 -2.10
CA LYS A 89 -15.94 15.67 -1.10
C LYS A 89 -15.05 15.48 0.13
N TRP A 90 -14.50 14.28 0.33
CA TRP A 90 -13.70 13.89 1.49
C TRP A 90 -12.22 13.76 1.17
N PHE A 91 -11.88 13.46 -0.09
CA PHE A 91 -10.52 13.28 -0.56
C PHE A 91 -10.43 13.66 -2.05
N ASN A 92 -9.39 14.41 -2.41
CA ASN A 92 -9.18 14.90 -3.78
C ASN A 92 -7.69 14.89 -4.13
N ASP A 93 -7.14 13.70 -4.35
CA ASP A 93 -5.73 13.53 -4.69
C ASP A 93 -5.46 12.25 -5.50
N PHE A 94 -4.22 12.10 -5.94
CA PHE A 94 -3.63 10.94 -6.56
C PHE A 94 -3.02 10.01 -5.51
N ILE A 95 -3.42 8.74 -5.56
CA ILE A 95 -2.98 7.74 -4.60
C ILE A 95 -2.22 6.61 -5.30
N ASN A 96 -1.07 6.27 -4.72
CA ASN A 96 -0.23 5.16 -5.16
C ASN A 96 -0.46 3.90 -4.31
N GLU A 97 -1.06 4.07 -3.14
CA GLU A 97 -1.34 3.00 -2.21
C GLU A 97 -2.56 3.31 -1.36
N MET A 98 -3.20 2.23 -0.91
CA MET A 98 -4.30 2.24 0.04
C MET A 98 -3.91 1.35 1.22
N VAL A 99 -4.16 1.81 2.44
CA VAL A 99 -4.03 0.97 3.63
C VAL A 99 -5.43 0.69 4.18
N LEU A 100 -5.84 -0.56 4.18
CA LEU A 100 -7.05 -1.01 4.87
C LEU A 100 -6.71 -1.33 6.32
N ILE A 101 -7.40 -0.73 7.26
CA ILE A 101 -7.23 -0.92 8.70
C ILE A 101 -8.41 -1.71 9.21
N ILE A 102 -8.15 -2.83 9.88
CA ILE A 102 -9.13 -3.83 10.33
C ILE A 102 -8.88 -4.08 11.82
N PRO A 103 -9.39 -3.22 12.72
CA PRO A 103 -9.31 -3.45 14.16
C PRO A 103 -10.18 -4.66 14.58
N GLU A 104 -9.94 -5.23 15.75
CA GLU A 104 -10.75 -6.36 16.24
C GLU A 104 -12.15 -5.92 16.71
N GLU A 105 -12.24 -4.76 17.36
CA GLU A 105 -13.47 -4.30 18.04
C GLU A 105 -14.20 -3.16 17.30
N GLU A 106 -13.74 -2.76 16.12
CA GLU A 106 -14.27 -1.62 15.38
C GLU A 106 -14.47 -1.92 13.89
N GLU A 107 -15.35 -1.15 13.26
CA GLU A 107 -15.54 -1.24 11.81
C GLU A 107 -14.26 -0.89 11.06
N PRO A 108 -13.90 -1.63 9.99
CA PRO A 108 -12.72 -1.32 9.21
C PRO A 108 -12.81 0.04 8.51
N TYR A 109 -11.67 0.67 8.27
CA TYR A 109 -11.56 1.97 7.62
C TYR A 109 -10.29 2.06 6.77
N ILE A 110 -10.16 3.13 6.01
CA ILE A 110 -9.10 3.29 5.02
C ILE A 110 -8.18 4.42 5.46
N MET A 111 -6.88 4.24 5.28
CA MET A 111 -5.90 5.32 5.30
C MET A 111 -5.32 5.51 3.90
N LEU A 112 -5.36 6.76 3.42
CA LEU A 112 -4.73 7.21 2.18
C LEU A 112 -3.66 8.25 2.50
N LEU A 113 -2.61 8.31 1.68
CA LEU A 113 -1.65 9.40 1.72
C LEU A 113 -1.94 10.35 0.56
N ASP A 114 -1.98 11.65 0.85
CA ASP A 114 -2.01 12.70 -0.17
C ASP A 114 -0.61 12.94 -0.77
N ASP A 115 -0.51 13.86 -1.72
CA ASP A 115 0.75 14.20 -2.40
C ASP A 115 1.80 14.82 -1.46
N GLU A 116 1.37 15.43 -0.36
CA GLU A 116 2.20 15.94 0.75
C GLU A 116 2.55 14.84 1.77
N ASN A 117 2.13 13.60 1.53
CA ASN A 117 2.35 12.44 2.39
C ASN A 117 1.68 12.57 3.77
N HIS A 118 0.57 13.31 3.84
CA HIS A 118 -0.29 13.38 5.01
C HIS A 118 -1.33 12.25 4.99
N PRO A 119 -1.57 11.59 6.14
CA PRO A 119 -2.55 10.51 6.24
C PRO A 119 -3.98 11.05 6.38
N HIS A 120 -4.87 10.54 5.54
CA HIS A 120 -6.31 10.78 5.57
C HIS A 120 -7.04 9.48 5.93
N PHE A 121 -7.82 9.51 7.01
CA PHE A 121 -8.60 8.35 7.47
C PHE A 121 -10.05 8.49 7.04
N LEU A 122 -10.55 7.50 6.30
CA LEU A 122 -11.80 7.57 5.55
C LEU A 122 -12.66 6.33 5.79
N ILE A 123 -13.98 6.53 5.75
CA ILE A 123 -14.96 5.44 5.75
C ILE A 123 -15.54 5.26 4.34
N ALA A 124 -15.89 4.02 4.01
CA ALA A 124 -16.47 3.64 2.73
C ALA A 124 -17.83 2.98 2.94
N GLN A 125 -18.72 3.11 1.96
CA GLN A 125 -20.05 2.49 2.00
C GLN A 125 -20.00 0.99 1.69
N ARG A 126 -19.05 0.55 0.86
CA ARG A 126 -18.88 -0.85 0.50
C ARG A 126 -18.26 -1.63 1.65
N ASP A 127 -18.67 -2.88 1.82
CA ASP A 127 -18.03 -3.79 2.78
C ASP A 127 -16.60 -4.14 2.35
N PHE A 128 -15.79 -4.58 3.33
CA PHE A 128 -14.40 -4.98 3.10
C PHE A 128 -14.22 -6.50 3.02
N TYR A 129 -15.30 -7.29 3.08
CA TYR A 129 -15.21 -8.73 3.23
C TYR A 129 -14.50 -9.39 2.04
N GLN A 130 -14.81 -8.93 0.82
CA GLN A 130 -14.25 -9.48 -0.41
C GLN A 130 -12.74 -9.24 -0.49
N ILE A 131 -12.27 -8.01 -0.22
CA ILE A 131 -10.84 -7.70 -0.30
C ILE A 131 -10.05 -8.42 0.77
N VAL A 132 -10.61 -8.54 1.99
CA VAL A 132 -10.00 -9.27 3.09
C VAL A 132 -9.85 -10.76 2.74
N THR A 133 -10.90 -11.38 2.21
CA THR A 133 -10.87 -12.79 1.77
C THR A 133 -9.84 -13.00 0.66
N LEU A 134 -9.75 -12.07 -0.31
CA LEU A 134 -8.75 -12.13 -1.39
C LEU A 134 -7.31 -12.02 -0.87
N ILE A 135 -7.07 -11.46 0.31
CA ILE A 135 -5.72 -11.21 0.84
C ILE A 135 -5.34 -12.25 1.91
N ILE A 136 -6.23 -12.47 2.86
CA ILE A 136 -6.04 -13.40 3.98
C ILE A 136 -6.29 -14.85 3.53
N GLY A 137 -7.19 -15.07 2.56
CA GLY A 137 -7.68 -16.40 2.16
C GLY A 137 -8.95 -16.78 2.92
N GLU A 138 -9.71 -17.76 2.42
CA GLU A 138 -10.87 -18.28 3.16
C GLU A 138 -10.41 -18.93 4.47
N SER A 139 -10.80 -18.31 5.59
CA SER A 139 -10.92 -18.90 6.92
C SER A 139 -9.69 -19.61 7.51
N ASN A 140 -8.92 -18.86 8.30
CA ASN A 140 -8.86 -19.16 9.73
C ASN A 140 -8.89 -17.85 10.53
N SER A 141 -10.05 -17.64 11.17
CA SER A 141 -10.33 -16.74 12.31
C SER A 141 -10.07 -15.25 12.16
N LEU A 142 -11.11 -14.52 11.71
CA LEU A 142 -11.64 -13.41 12.53
C LEU A 142 -12.48 -14.04 13.65
N ARG A 143 -11.83 -14.61 14.67
CA ARG A 143 -12.46 -15.12 15.89
C ARG A 143 -11.85 -14.43 17.09
#